data_AF-A0A212AY24-F1
#
_entry.id   AF-A0A212AY24-F1
#
_cell.length_a   1.000
_cell.length_b   1.000
_cell.length_c   1.000
_cell.angle_alpha   90.00
_cell.angle_beta   90.00
_cell.angle_gamma   90.00
#
_symmetry.space_group_name_H-M   'P 1'
#
loop_
_entity.id
_entity.type
_entity.pdbx_description
1 polymer ?
#
loop_
_entity_poly.entity_id
_entity_poly.type
_entity_poly.pdbx_seq_one_letter_code
_entity_poly.pdbx_strand_id
1 'polypeptide(L)'
;MTPAARIAAAIAVLDEIRAGDAAERALTNWARRSRYAGSGDRAAVRDHVFDALRCRRSFGWLGGGEDGRALMLGALRAGGEDPSVMFTGEGHAPAPVTADEGGQSLDTAPEAVRLDTPDWLVPDLQASLAEDFAPVMEALRHRAPVFLRANLARATRDEAARALAEEGIETRPSPLAETALEVTTRARAVSGSAAYREGLVELQDAASQAVVEALPRGGRALDYCAGGGGKSLALAARGAEVFAHDADPGRMRDLPARAARAGVRIAQLQAVDRAAPFDLVLTDVPCSGSGSWRRAPEGKWRLTADMLERLEQTQAAILRRTAPLVAPGGVLAYATCSLLERENAAQIRRFTAEVGGWHLAQEHRFTPRDGGDGFYLAVLRHKP
;
A
#
# COMPACT_ATOMS: atom_id res chain seq x y z
N MET A 1 23.01 -16.48 -7.54
CA MET A 1 24.01 -15.48 -7.12
C MET A 1 24.41 -15.77 -5.68
N THR A 2 25.65 -15.44 -5.27
CA THR A 2 26.04 -15.50 -3.85
C THR A 2 25.31 -14.39 -3.05
N PRO A 3 25.16 -14.52 -1.71
CA PRO A 3 24.62 -13.46 -0.87
C PRO A 3 25.34 -12.11 -1.07
N ALA A 4 26.67 -12.09 -1.05
CA ALA A 4 27.47 -10.90 -1.31
C ALA A 4 27.19 -10.27 -2.69
N ALA A 5 27.05 -11.08 -3.75
CA ALA A 5 26.71 -10.58 -5.08
C ALA A 5 25.30 -9.98 -5.16
N ARG A 6 24.35 -10.44 -4.32
CA ARG A 6 23.01 -9.84 -4.21
C ARG A 6 23.08 -8.47 -3.53
N ILE A 7 23.94 -8.31 -2.54
CA ILE A 7 24.22 -7.00 -1.92
C ILE A 7 24.81 -6.04 -2.95
N ALA A 8 25.84 -6.46 -3.71
CA ALA A 8 26.41 -5.63 -4.77
C ALA A 8 25.37 -5.18 -5.82
N ALA A 9 24.45 -6.09 -6.20
CA ALA A 9 23.34 -5.76 -7.08
C ALA A 9 22.36 -4.74 -6.44
N ALA A 10 22.03 -4.92 -5.16
CA ALA A 10 21.16 -3.99 -4.44
C ALA A 10 21.79 -2.59 -4.31
N ILE A 11 23.10 -2.49 -4.06
CA ILE A 11 23.85 -1.22 -4.06
C ILE A 11 23.62 -0.47 -5.37
N ALA A 12 23.88 -1.13 -6.51
CA ALA A 12 23.74 -0.50 -7.83
C ALA A 12 22.29 -0.04 -8.11
N VAL A 13 21.29 -0.85 -7.72
CA VAL A 13 19.88 -0.48 -7.88
C VAL A 13 19.50 0.71 -7.00
N LEU A 14 19.98 0.75 -5.75
CA LEU A 14 19.74 1.87 -4.84
C LEU A 14 20.39 3.17 -5.33
N ASP A 15 21.56 3.09 -5.95
CA ASP A 15 22.22 4.25 -6.56
C ASP A 15 21.46 4.77 -7.79
N GLU A 16 20.91 3.88 -8.62
CA GLU A 16 19.98 4.28 -9.71
C GLU A 16 18.75 5.00 -9.15
N ILE A 17 18.16 4.48 -8.07
CA ILE A 17 17.01 5.11 -7.40
C ILE A 17 17.40 6.48 -6.83
N ARG A 18 18.57 6.59 -6.21
CA ARG A 18 19.10 7.86 -5.69
C ARG A 18 19.30 8.88 -6.82
N ALA A 19 19.68 8.42 -8.01
CA ALA A 19 19.82 9.26 -9.21
C ALA A 19 18.47 9.68 -9.82
N GLY A 20 17.34 9.19 -9.29
CA GLY A 20 15.98 9.61 -9.67
C GLY A 20 15.16 8.53 -10.37
N ASP A 21 15.66 7.30 -10.51
CA ASP A 21 14.87 6.22 -11.05
C ASP A 21 13.79 5.73 -10.08
N ALA A 22 12.60 5.42 -10.61
CA ALA A 22 11.56 4.77 -9.83
C ALA A 22 12.02 3.35 -9.43
N ALA A 23 11.72 2.91 -8.20
CA ALA A 23 12.26 1.65 -7.67
C ALA A 23 11.92 0.42 -8.54
N GLU A 24 10.66 0.32 -8.99
CA GLU A 24 10.21 -0.75 -9.89
C GLU A 24 10.92 -0.71 -11.25
N ARG A 25 11.22 0.49 -11.76
CA ARG A 25 11.93 0.68 -13.02
C ARG A 25 13.38 0.26 -12.89
N ALA A 26 14.07 0.71 -11.84
CA ALA A 26 15.46 0.34 -11.56
C ALA A 26 15.61 -1.19 -11.40
N LEU A 27 14.73 -1.82 -10.62
CA LEU A 27 14.70 -3.28 -10.45
C LEU A 27 14.42 -4.02 -11.77
N THR A 28 13.49 -3.53 -12.57
CA THR A 28 13.17 -4.13 -13.89
C THR A 28 14.35 -3.99 -14.85
N ASN A 29 14.99 -2.83 -14.89
CA ASN A 29 16.15 -2.56 -15.74
C ASN A 29 17.35 -3.43 -15.33
N TRP A 30 17.66 -3.47 -14.04
CA TRP A 30 18.67 -4.39 -13.49
C TRP A 30 18.35 -5.83 -13.86
N ALA A 31 17.11 -6.28 -13.66
CA ALA A 31 16.69 -7.64 -13.97
C ALA A 31 16.90 -7.99 -15.46
N ARG A 32 16.58 -7.08 -16.38
CA ARG A 32 16.80 -7.28 -17.82
C ARG A 32 18.27 -7.42 -18.17
N ARG A 33 19.16 -6.65 -17.52
CA ARG A 33 20.62 -6.73 -17.75
C ARG A 33 21.23 -7.96 -17.08
N SER A 34 20.70 -8.39 -15.94
CA SER A 34 21.16 -9.56 -15.17
C SER A 34 20.42 -10.84 -15.58
N ARG A 35 20.66 -11.31 -16.81
CA ARG A 35 20.04 -12.54 -17.35
C ARG A 35 20.43 -13.81 -16.57
N TYR A 36 21.58 -13.80 -15.89
CA TYR A 36 22.05 -14.89 -15.04
C TYR A 36 21.30 -15.01 -13.69
N ALA A 37 20.55 -13.99 -13.28
CA ALA A 37 19.84 -14.00 -12.00
C ALA A 37 18.55 -14.85 -12.12
N GLY A 38 18.43 -15.89 -11.28
CA GLY A 38 17.20 -16.67 -11.16
C GLY A 38 16.08 -15.91 -10.46
N SER A 39 14.87 -16.47 -10.41
CA SER A 39 13.73 -15.88 -9.69
C SER A 39 14.02 -15.63 -8.21
N GLY A 40 14.72 -16.56 -7.55
CA GLY A 40 15.15 -16.41 -6.16
C GLY A 40 16.16 -15.28 -5.94
N ASP A 41 17.09 -15.10 -6.88
CA ASP A 41 18.06 -13.99 -6.82
C ASP A 41 17.37 -12.63 -7.00
N ARG A 42 16.46 -12.53 -7.98
CA ARG A 42 15.69 -11.31 -8.22
C ARG A 42 14.82 -10.95 -7.03
N ALA A 43 14.21 -11.94 -6.38
CA ALA A 43 13.43 -11.73 -5.17
C ALA A 43 14.30 -11.22 -4.01
N ALA A 44 15.49 -11.79 -3.79
CA ALA A 44 16.39 -11.36 -2.73
C ALA A 44 16.93 -9.94 -2.95
N VAL A 45 17.32 -9.58 -4.18
CA VAL A 45 17.74 -8.20 -4.51
C VAL A 45 16.59 -7.23 -4.30
N ARG A 46 15.37 -7.58 -4.73
CA ARG A 46 14.18 -6.79 -4.47
C ARG A 46 13.94 -6.59 -2.96
N ASP A 47 14.05 -7.65 -2.16
CA ASP A 47 13.87 -7.55 -0.70
C ASP A 47 14.86 -6.53 -0.10
N HIS A 48 16.16 -6.65 -0.39
CA HIS A 48 17.18 -5.71 0.07
C HIS A 48 16.87 -4.26 -0.31
N VAL A 49 16.51 -4.02 -1.58
CA VAL A 49 16.17 -2.67 -2.07
C VAL A 49 14.95 -2.12 -1.32
N PHE A 50 13.88 -2.89 -1.17
CA PHE A 50 12.68 -2.44 -0.46
C PHE A 50 12.88 -2.31 1.05
N ASP A 51 13.73 -3.13 1.67
CA ASP A 51 14.16 -2.99 3.07
C ASP A 51 14.90 -1.68 3.26
N ALA A 52 15.88 -1.38 2.40
CA ALA A 52 16.62 -0.13 2.44
C ALA A 52 15.73 1.09 2.16
N LEU A 53 14.75 0.98 1.28
CA LEU A 53 13.78 2.07 1.09
C LEU A 53 12.85 2.21 2.30
N ARG A 54 12.43 1.14 2.99
CA ARG A 54 11.66 1.28 4.23
C ARG A 54 12.48 1.96 5.33
N CYS A 55 13.74 1.53 5.46
CA CYS A 55 14.63 1.90 6.55
C CYS A 55 15.75 2.88 6.15
N ARG A 56 15.50 3.75 5.17
CA ARG A 56 16.54 4.57 4.52
C ARG A 56 17.37 5.39 5.51
N ARG A 57 16.74 6.08 6.47
CA ARG A 57 17.45 6.97 7.41
C ARG A 57 18.16 6.18 8.49
N SER A 58 17.50 5.17 9.06
CA SER A 58 18.10 4.34 10.10
C SER A 58 19.27 3.53 9.55
N PHE A 59 19.14 2.97 8.34
CA PHE A 59 20.25 2.30 7.67
C PHE A 59 21.32 3.30 7.25
N GLY A 60 20.96 4.48 6.74
CA GLY A 60 21.97 5.48 6.39
C GLY A 60 22.80 5.94 7.61
N TRP A 61 22.15 6.10 8.77
CA TRP A 61 22.79 6.42 10.04
C TRP A 61 23.77 5.34 10.50
N LEU A 62 23.34 4.07 10.45
CA LEU A 62 24.18 2.91 10.77
C LEU A 62 25.26 2.66 9.72
N GLY A 63 25.04 3.08 8.48
CA GLY A 63 25.93 2.88 7.34
C GLY A 63 26.94 3.99 7.11
N GLY A 64 26.74 5.17 7.71
CA GLY A 64 27.61 6.34 7.55
C GLY A 64 27.35 7.15 6.27
N GLY A 65 26.17 7.02 5.64
CA GLY A 65 25.86 7.74 4.38
C GLY A 65 24.50 7.38 3.79
N GLU A 66 24.16 7.94 2.62
CA GLU A 66 22.87 7.70 1.94
C GLU A 66 23.00 7.09 0.53
N ASP A 67 24.19 6.70 0.09
CA ASP A 67 24.33 5.89 -1.13
C ASP A 67 23.91 4.43 -0.91
N GLY A 68 23.74 3.68 -1.99
CA GLY A 68 23.36 2.28 -1.94
C GLY A 68 24.32 1.45 -1.08
N ARG A 69 25.60 1.80 -1.07
CA ARG A 69 26.63 1.13 -0.28
C ARG A 69 26.41 1.31 1.21
N ALA A 70 26.27 2.55 1.68
CA ALA A 70 25.98 2.88 3.06
C ALA A 70 24.66 2.26 3.51
N LEU A 71 23.62 2.29 2.68
CA LEU A 71 22.34 1.67 3.00
C LEU A 71 22.44 0.15 3.20
N MET A 72 23.27 -0.54 2.42
CA MET A 72 23.49 -1.99 2.61
C MET A 72 24.39 -2.29 3.82
N LEU A 73 25.40 -1.47 4.10
CA LEU A 73 26.17 -1.57 5.35
C LEU A 73 25.27 -1.40 6.57
N GLY A 74 24.41 -0.38 6.53
CA GLY A 74 23.43 -0.10 7.56
C GLY A 74 22.42 -1.23 7.76
N ALA A 75 21.95 -1.84 6.67
CA ALA A 75 21.04 -2.98 6.72
C ALA A 75 21.66 -4.18 7.45
N LEU A 76 22.92 -4.53 7.14
CA LEU A 76 23.63 -5.63 7.81
C LEU A 76 23.83 -5.33 9.29
N ARG A 77 24.30 -4.11 9.62
CA ARG A 77 24.50 -3.68 11.01
C ARG A 77 23.19 -3.67 11.81
N ALA A 78 22.08 -3.24 11.20
CA ALA A 78 20.76 -3.29 11.82
C ALA A 78 20.30 -4.73 12.12
N GLY A 79 20.71 -5.69 11.29
CA GLY A 79 20.50 -7.13 11.50
C GLY A 79 21.47 -7.78 12.50
N GLY A 80 22.45 -7.03 13.02
CA GLY A 80 23.52 -7.57 13.87
C GLY A 80 24.56 -8.40 13.10
N GLU A 81 24.59 -8.28 11.78
CA GLU A 81 25.55 -8.98 10.92
C GLU A 81 26.83 -8.15 10.76
N ASP A 82 28.00 -8.82 10.78
CA ASP A 82 29.28 -8.18 10.46
C ASP A 82 29.39 -7.94 8.94
N PRO A 83 29.44 -6.67 8.48
CA PRO A 83 29.53 -6.39 7.05
C PRO A 83 30.77 -6.96 6.37
N SER A 84 31.86 -7.22 7.11
CA SER A 84 33.10 -7.78 6.56
C SER A 84 32.91 -9.13 5.87
N VAL A 85 31.89 -9.89 6.29
CA VAL A 85 31.52 -11.20 5.72
C VAL A 85 30.96 -11.07 4.30
N MET A 86 30.27 -9.96 4.01
CA MET A 86 29.62 -9.71 2.72
C MET A 86 30.42 -8.77 1.82
N PHE A 87 31.24 -7.90 2.40
CA PHE A 87 32.06 -6.91 1.74
C PHE A 87 33.51 -7.41 1.70
N THR A 88 33.79 -8.45 0.91
CA THR A 88 35.13 -9.06 0.85
C THR A 88 35.97 -8.57 -0.34
N GLY A 89 35.35 -7.95 -1.34
CA GLY A 89 35.97 -7.65 -2.63
C GLY A 89 36.23 -8.87 -3.52
N GLU A 90 35.88 -10.08 -3.07
CA GLU A 90 36.12 -11.31 -3.82
C GLU A 90 35.00 -11.59 -4.83
N GLY A 91 35.38 -11.91 -6.07
CA GLY A 91 34.44 -12.24 -7.15
C GLY A 91 33.49 -11.08 -7.48
N HIS A 92 32.22 -11.21 -7.07
CA HIS A 92 31.19 -10.19 -7.25
C HIS A 92 30.74 -9.54 -5.93
N ALA A 93 31.48 -9.76 -4.84
CA ALA A 93 31.24 -9.07 -3.58
C ALA A 93 31.62 -7.57 -3.68
N PRO A 94 30.94 -6.67 -2.96
CA PRO A 94 31.38 -5.29 -2.80
C PRO A 94 32.80 -5.21 -2.21
N ALA A 95 33.51 -4.13 -2.50
CA ALA A 95 34.84 -3.88 -1.94
C ALA A 95 34.83 -3.88 -0.40
N PRO A 96 35.96 -4.25 0.25
CA PRO A 96 36.10 -4.24 1.71
C PRO A 96 35.65 -2.95 2.38
N VAL A 97 35.11 -3.09 3.59
CA VAL A 97 34.72 -1.94 4.42
C VAL A 97 35.98 -1.16 4.80
N THR A 98 35.93 0.15 4.61
CA THR A 98 37.01 1.08 4.98
C THR A 98 36.75 1.72 6.35
N ALA A 99 37.78 2.31 6.94
CA ALA A 99 37.68 2.93 8.28
C ALA A 99 36.67 4.09 8.34
N ASP A 100 36.48 4.81 7.22
CA ASP A 100 35.60 5.97 7.14
C ASP A 100 34.12 5.59 6.91
N GLU A 101 33.83 4.30 6.70
CA GLU A 101 32.48 3.77 6.50
C GLU A 101 31.82 3.34 7.82
N GLY A 102 32.27 3.93 8.94
CA GLY A 102 31.68 3.80 10.25
C GLY A 102 30.39 4.61 10.37
N GLY A 103 29.28 3.94 10.70
CA GLY A 103 28.05 4.62 11.12
C GLY A 103 28.01 4.83 12.63
N GLN A 104 26.89 5.39 13.10
CA GLN A 104 26.65 5.67 14.52
C GLN A 104 25.59 4.71 15.09
N SER A 105 25.60 4.47 16.41
CA SER A 105 24.52 3.70 17.04
C SER A 105 23.17 4.39 16.83
N LEU A 106 22.10 3.60 16.64
CA LEU A 106 20.74 4.14 16.60
C LEU A 106 20.28 4.70 17.95
N ASP A 107 20.93 4.31 19.06
CA ASP A 107 20.60 4.82 20.39
C ASP A 107 20.86 6.33 20.52
N THR A 108 21.80 6.86 19.72
CA THR A 108 22.13 8.29 19.68
C THR A 108 21.38 9.03 18.58
N ALA A 109 20.58 8.34 17.77
CA ALA A 109 19.89 8.92 16.63
C ALA A 109 18.63 9.70 17.06
N PRO A 110 18.32 10.84 16.41
CA PRO A 110 17.01 11.50 16.54
C PRO A 110 15.85 10.54 16.25
N GLU A 111 14.72 10.74 16.91
CA GLU A 111 13.56 9.85 16.76
C GLU A 111 13.10 9.69 15.31
N ALA A 112 13.08 10.78 14.54
CA ALA A 112 12.73 10.76 13.12
C ALA A 112 13.68 9.88 12.27
N VAL A 113 14.96 9.78 12.65
CA VAL A 113 15.93 8.86 12.02
C VAL A 113 15.62 7.42 12.42
N ARG A 114 15.43 7.16 13.73
CA ARG A 114 15.12 5.82 14.25
C ARG A 114 13.84 5.24 13.64
N LEU A 115 12.83 6.08 13.44
CA LEU A 115 11.52 5.70 12.90
C LEU A 115 11.42 5.86 11.37
N ASP A 116 12.54 6.16 10.68
CA ASP A 116 12.57 6.34 9.23
C ASP A 116 11.49 7.29 8.70
N THR A 117 11.33 8.42 9.38
CA THR A 117 10.31 9.43 9.08
C THR A 117 10.98 10.66 8.44
N PRO A 118 10.46 11.22 7.33
CA PRO A 118 10.94 12.49 6.80
C PRO A 118 10.74 13.62 7.80
N ASP A 119 11.77 14.42 8.08
CA ASP A 119 11.73 15.46 9.15
C ASP A 119 10.56 16.43 8.96
N TRP A 120 10.28 16.83 7.71
CA TRP A 120 9.21 17.78 7.39
C TRP A 120 7.81 17.23 7.67
N LEU A 121 7.62 15.90 7.71
CA LEU A 121 6.33 15.25 7.98
C LEU A 121 6.12 14.93 9.46
N VAL A 122 7.17 14.99 10.29
CA VAL A 122 7.07 14.63 11.71
C VAL A 122 5.96 15.42 12.42
N PRO A 123 5.84 16.75 12.27
CA PRO A 123 4.78 17.50 12.97
C PRO A 123 3.37 17.05 12.56
N ASP A 124 3.12 16.86 11.26
CA ASP A 124 1.81 16.45 10.76
C ASP A 124 1.47 15.01 11.18
N LEU A 125 2.44 14.09 11.16
CA LEU A 125 2.24 12.71 11.60
C LEU A 125 2.05 12.62 13.11
N GLN A 126 2.80 13.38 13.91
CA GLN A 126 2.62 13.45 15.36
C GLN A 126 1.25 14.03 15.73
N ALA A 127 0.83 15.11 15.06
CA ALA A 127 -0.50 15.67 15.27
C ALA A 127 -1.61 14.69 14.86
N SER A 128 -1.40 13.95 13.77
CA SER A 128 -2.39 12.99 13.27
C SER A 128 -2.47 11.74 14.16
N LEU A 129 -1.35 11.18 14.60
CA LEU A 129 -1.28 9.88 15.29
C LEU A 129 -1.18 9.98 16.81
N ALA A 130 -0.84 11.16 17.35
CA ALA A 130 -0.61 11.36 18.78
C ALA A 130 0.31 10.28 19.38
N GLU A 131 -0.12 9.58 20.43
CA GLU A 131 0.60 8.48 21.09
C GLU A 131 0.89 7.28 20.17
N ASP A 132 0.13 7.11 19.09
CA ASP A 132 0.36 6.05 18.09
C ASP A 132 1.48 6.39 17.10
N PHE A 133 2.01 7.62 17.10
CA PHE A 133 3.05 8.04 16.16
C PHE A 133 4.22 7.06 16.11
N ALA A 134 4.90 6.82 17.24
CA ALA A 134 6.07 5.96 17.26
C ALA A 134 5.75 4.49 16.93
N PRO A 135 4.73 3.84 17.54
CA PRO A 135 4.36 2.47 17.18
C PRO A 135 3.96 2.27 15.72
N VAL A 136 3.24 3.24 15.14
CA VAL A 136 2.81 3.16 13.73
C VAL A 136 3.99 3.34 12.79
N MET A 137 4.85 4.35 13.04
CA MET A 137 6.03 4.55 12.20
C MET A 137 7.00 3.38 12.29
N GLU A 138 7.14 2.76 13.46
CA GLU A 138 7.90 1.52 13.63
C GLU A 138 7.31 0.38 12.77
N ALA A 139 6.00 0.16 12.83
CA ALA A 139 5.35 -0.86 12.00
C ALA A 139 5.52 -0.63 10.48
N LEU A 140 5.68 0.63 10.05
CA LEU A 140 5.92 0.98 8.64
C LEU A 140 7.35 0.67 8.15
N ARG A 141 8.30 0.42 9.07
CA ARG A 141 9.68 0.00 8.73
C ARG A 141 9.75 -1.48 8.33
N HIS A 142 8.76 -2.27 8.74
CA HIS A 142 8.72 -3.70 8.49
C HIS A 142 7.88 -4.03 7.26
N ARG A 143 8.19 -5.17 6.65
CA ARG A 143 7.43 -5.66 5.50
C ARG A 143 5.99 -5.96 5.93
N ALA A 144 5.03 -5.44 5.16
CA ALA A 144 3.62 -5.72 5.40
C ALA A 144 3.28 -7.21 5.24
N PRO A 145 2.40 -7.76 6.11
CA PRO A 145 1.80 -9.07 5.87
C PRO A 145 1.03 -9.11 4.53
N VAL A 146 0.90 -10.30 3.96
CA VAL A 146 0.08 -10.51 2.76
C VAL A 146 -1.31 -10.95 3.20
N PHE A 147 -2.31 -10.20 2.77
CA PHE A 147 -3.71 -10.50 3.03
C PHE A 147 -4.42 -10.89 1.75
N LEU A 148 -5.39 -11.79 1.90
CA LEU A 148 -6.30 -12.24 0.87
C LEU A 148 -7.73 -11.93 1.30
N ARG A 149 -8.57 -11.59 0.33
CA ARG A 149 -10.02 -11.52 0.49
C ARG A 149 -10.63 -12.79 -0.06
N ALA A 150 -11.32 -13.55 0.78
CA ALA A 150 -12.14 -14.67 0.34
C ALA A 150 -13.32 -14.17 -0.53
N ASN A 151 -13.55 -14.83 -1.66
CA ASN A 151 -14.68 -14.55 -2.52
C ASN A 151 -15.91 -15.33 -2.04
N LEU A 152 -16.69 -14.71 -1.14
CA LEU A 152 -17.87 -15.34 -0.52
C LEU A 152 -18.99 -15.69 -1.51
N ALA A 153 -18.93 -15.21 -2.75
CA ALA A 153 -19.84 -15.65 -3.80
C ALA A 153 -19.49 -17.06 -4.35
N ARG A 154 -18.30 -17.59 -4.04
CA ARG A 154 -17.79 -18.88 -4.54
C ARG A 154 -17.48 -19.88 -3.44
N ALA A 155 -16.96 -19.42 -2.32
CA ALA A 155 -16.55 -20.27 -1.20
C ALA A 155 -16.62 -19.49 0.11
N THR A 156 -16.87 -20.18 1.22
CA THR A 156 -16.65 -19.63 2.55
C THR A 156 -15.17 -19.30 2.75
N ARG A 157 -14.87 -18.40 3.71
CA ARG A 157 -13.48 -18.08 4.08
C ARG A 157 -12.69 -19.33 4.46
N ASP A 158 -13.30 -20.25 5.20
CA ASP A 158 -12.63 -21.45 5.69
C ASP A 158 -12.42 -22.49 4.58
N GLU A 159 -13.31 -22.57 3.57
CA GLU A 159 -13.08 -23.34 2.35
C GLU A 159 -11.92 -22.77 1.52
N ALA A 160 -11.87 -21.45 1.35
CA ALA A 160 -10.75 -20.80 0.65
C ALA A 160 -9.41 -21.03 1.37
N ALA A 161 -9.40 -20.97 2.71
CA ALA A 161 -8.23 -21.27 3.53
C ALA A 161 -7.77 -22.73 3.38
N ARG A 162 -8.70 -23.70 3.35
CA ARG A 162 -8.39 -25.11 3.11
C ARG A 162 -7.80 -25.35 1.73
N ALA A 163 -8.37 -24.75 0.69
CA ALA A 163 -7.85 -24.86 -0.68
C ALA A 163 -6.41 -24.32 -0.80
N LEU A 164 -6.10 -23.21 -0.11
CA LEU A 164 -4.73 -22.69 -0.04
C LEU A 164 -3.78 -23.64 0.71
N ALA A 165 -4.24 -24.24 1.81
CA ALA A 165 -3.44 -25.16 2.62
C ALA A 165 -3.08 -26.45 1.88
N GLU A 166 -3.96 -26.96 1.00
CA GLU A 166 -3.67 -28.10 0.10
C GLU A 166 -2.50 -27.81 -0.85
N GLU A 167 -2.26 -26.54 -1.19
CA GLU A 167 -1.12 -26.07 -1.98
C GLU A 167 0.08 -25.62 -1.10
N GLY A 168 0.01 -25.90 0.20
CA GLY A 168 1.04 -25.57 1.19
C GLY A 168 1.09 -24.09 1.60
N ILE A 169 0.06 -23.31 1.29
CA ILE A 169 -0.06 -21.89 1.67
C ILE A 169 -0.92 -21.82 2.92
N GLU A 170 -0.28 -21.65 4.08
CA GLU A 170 -0.99 -21.53 5.34
C GLU A 170 -1.55 -20.11 5.51
N THR A 171 -2.74 -20.04 6.08
CA THR A 171 -3.41 -18.78 6.38
C THR A 171 -4.05 -18.79 7.76
N ARG A 172 -4.28 -17.60 8.32
CA ARG A 172 -5.09 -17.39 9.51
C ARG A 172 -6.13 -16.28 9.27
N PRO A 173 -7.32 -16.34 9.88
CA PRO A 173 -8.29 -15.26 9.76
C PRO A 173 -7.77 -13.96 10.39
N SER A 174 -8.10 -12.83 9.78
CA SER A 174 -7.88 -11.51 10.38
C SER A 174 -9.19 -10.98 10.97
N PRO A 175 -9.18 -10.41 12.19
CA PRO A 175 -10.40 -9.86 12.80
C PRO A 175 -10.86 -8.55 12.14
N LEU A 176 -10.04 -7.93 11.29
CA LEU A 176 -10.38 -6.66 10.65
C LEU A 176 -11.51 -6.74 9.62
N ALA A 177 -11.67 -7.90 8.97
CA ALA A 177 -12.69 -8.11 7.96
C ALA A 177 -13.11 -9.58 7.93
N GLU A 178 -14.40 -9.84 7.79
CA GLU A 178 -14.98 -11.20 7.77
C GLU A 178 -14.36 -12.05 6.65
N THR A 179 -13.97 -11.40 5.56
CA THR A 179 -13.39 -12.02 4.37
C THR A 179 -11.87 -12.19 4.41
N ALA A 180 -11.19 -11.62 5.41
CA ALA A 180 -9.73 -11.51 5.40
C ALA A 180 -9.00 -12.76 5.90
N LEU A 181 -8.00 -13.18 5.13
CA LEU A 181 -7.03 -14.21 5.47
C LEU A 181 -5.61 -13.63 5.40
N GLU A 182 -4.86 -13.70 6.49
CA GLU A 182 -3.42 -13.41 6.52
C GLU A 182 -2.66 -14.65 6.08
N VAL A 183 -1.73 -14.49 5.13
CA VAL A 183 -0.86 -15.57 4.67
C VAL A 183 0.34 -15.68 5.59
N THR A 184 0.47 -16.80 6.30
CA THR A 184 1.54 -17.03 7.29
C THR A 184 2.75 -17.71 6.69
N THR A 185 2.58 -18.48 5.61
CA THR A 185 3.69 -19.14 4.90
C THR A 185 3.56 -19.03 3.39
N ARG A 186 4.69 -19.12 2.68
CA ARG A 186 4.75 -19.15 1.20
C ARG A 186 3.96 -18.04 0.48
N ALA A 187 3.91 -16.82 1.02
CA ALA A 187 3.15 -15.70 0.43
C ALA A 187 3.47 -15.41 -1.05
N ARG A 188 4.68 -15.71 -1.52
CA ARG A 188 5.08 -15.58 -2.94
C ARG A 188 4.40 -16.59 -3.88
N ALA A 189 3.87 -17.69 -3.37
CA ALA A 189 3.23 -18.74 -4.15
C ALA A 189 1.75 -18.45 -4.45
N VAL A 190 1.12 -17.50 -3.73
CA VAL A 190 -0.32 -17.21 -3.83
C VAL A 190 -0.78 -16.94 -5.26
N SER A 191 -0.10 -16.06 -6.00
CA SER A 191 -0.52 -15.74 -7.37
C SER A 191 -0.45 -16.94 -8.33
N GLY A 192 0.35 -17.95 -7.96
CA GLY A 192 0.50 -19.22 -8.66
C GLY A 192 -0.35 -20.35 -8.09
N SER A 193 -1.26 -20.08 -7.15
CA SER A 193 -2.15 -21.10 -6.58
C SER A 193 -3.42 -21.29 -7.42
N ALA A 194 -4.02 -22.47 -7.38
CA ALA A 194 -5.33 -22.73 -7.97
C ALA A 194 -6.39 -21.85 -7.33
N ALA A 195 -6.38 -21.72 -5.99
CA ALA A 195 -7.33 -20.88 -5.26
C ALA A 195 -7.35 -19.42 -5.77
N TYR A 196 -6.19 -18.83 -6.08
CA TYR A 196 -6.15 -17.49 -6.68
C TYR A 196 -6.60 -17.50 -8.14
N ARG A 197 -6.09 -18.42 -8.97
CA ARG A 197 -6.42 -18.49 -10.40
C ARG A 197 -7.89 -18.75 -10.69
N GLU A 198 -8.57 -19.49 -9.82
CA GLU A 198 -9.99 -19.83 -9.93
C GLU A 198 -10.91 -18.80 -9.25
N GLY A 199 -10.30 -17.75 -8.67
CA GLY A 199 -11.03 -16.62 -8.08
C GLY A 199 -11.68 -16.91 -6.74
N LEU A 200 -11.22 -17.92 -6.00
CA LEU A 200 -11.63 -18.18 -4.62
C LEU A 200 -11.10 -17.08 -3.67
N VAL A 201 -9.95 -16.49 -4.01
CA VAL A 201 -9.34 -15.40 -3.26
C VAL A 201 -8.82 -14.28 -4.16
N GLU A 202 -8.70 -13.08 -3.59
CA GLU A 202 -8.10 -11.92 -4.24
C GLU A 202 -7.05 -11.29 -3.32
N LEU A 203 -5.95 -10.75 -3.87
CA LEU A 203 -4.93 -10.06 -3.08
C LEU A 203 -5.46 -8.68 -2.68
N GLN A 204 -5.70 -8.47 -1.39
CA GLN A 204 -6.18 -7.20 -0.85
C GLN A 204 -5.86 -7.10 0.64
N ASP A 205 -5.35 -5.94 1.07
CA ASP A 205 -5.11 -5.62 2.47
C ASP A 205 -6.39 -5.71 3.33
N ALA A 206 -6.27 -6.16 4.58
CA ALA A 206 -7.41 -6.35 5.48
C ALA A 206 -8.16 -5.04 5.79
N ALA A 207 -7.47 -3.92 5.99
CA ALA A 207 -8.13 -2.62 6.24
C ALA A 207 -8.90 -2.15 4.98
N SER A 208 -8.36 -2.40 3.79
CA SER A 208 -9.04 -2.13 2.51
C SER A 208 -10.30 -2.99 2.33
N GLN A 209 -10.33 -4.21 2.89
CA GLN A 209 -11.54 -5.04 2.95
C GLN A 209 -12.56 -4.48 3.95
N ALA A 210 -12.10 -4.13 5.16
CA ALA A 210 -12.92 -3.56 6.23
C ALA A 210 -13.66 -2.29 5.78
N VAL A 211 -12.98 -1.43 5.02
CA VAL A 211 -13.56 -0.24 4.39
C VAL A 211 -14.79 -0.58 3.57
N VAL A 212 -14.73 -1.62 2.73
CA VAL A 212 -15.88 -2.02 1.90
C VAL A 212 -16.93 -2.74 2.73
N GLU A 213 -16.54 -3.45 3.79
CA GLU A 213 -17.49 -4.10 4.69
C GLU A 213 -18.37 -3.13 5.47
N ALA A 214 -17.84 -1.93 5.79
CA ALA A 214 -18.58 -0.83 6.42
C ALA A 214 -19.59 -0.13 5.46
N LEU A 215 -19.51 -0.37 4.15
CA LEU A 215 -20.40 0.26 3.17
C LEU A 215 -21.73 -0.51 3.00
N PRO A 216 -22.80 0.20 2.58
CA PRO A 216 -24.07 -0.43 2.20
C PRO A 216 -23.89 -1.57 1.19
N ARG A 217 -24.77 -2.58 1.28
CA ARG A 217 -24.77 -3.73 0.37
C ARG A 217 -25.79 -3.53 -0.76
N GLY A 218 -25.52 -4.11 -1.93
CA GLY A 218 -26.41 -4.03 -3.09
C GLY A 218 -26.47 -2.65 -3.74
N GLY A 219 -27.53 -2.42 -4.53
CA GLY A 219 -27.76 -1.16 -5.23
C GLY A 219 -26.78 -0.89 -6.38
N ARG A 220 -26.91 0.31 -6.97
CA ARG A 220 -25.99 0.82 -7.99
C ARG A 220 -24.82 1.51 -7.31
N ALA A 221 -23.62 0.97 -7.48
CA ALA A 221 -22.42 1.50 -6.86
C ALA A 221 -21.42 2.01 -7.90
N LEU A 222 -20.93 3.24 -7.71
CA LEU A 222 -19.82 3.80 -8.47
C LEU A 222 -18.54 3.74 -7.64
N ASP A 223 -17.51 3.07 -8.14
CA ASP A 223 -16.13 3.22 -7.68
C ASP A 223 -15.42 4.26 -8.57
N TYR A 224 -15.31 5.50 -8.07
CA TYR A 224 -14.92 6.66 -8.88
C TYR A 224 -13.40 6.78 -9.12
N CYS A 225 -12.60 6.16 -8.28
CA CYS A 225 -11.13 6.13 -8.37
C CYS A 225 -10.65 4.68 -8.31
N ALA A 226 -11.22 3.83 -9.18
CA ALA A 226 -11.17 2.39 -9.04
C ALA A 226 -9.74 1.82 -9.05
N GLY A 227 -8.78 2.47 -9.72
CA GLY A 227 -7.42 1.98 -9.87
C GLY A 227 -7.41 0.55 -10.40
N GLY A 228 -6.75 -0.36 -9.68
CA GLY A 228 -6.74 -1.79 -10.03
C GLY A 228 -8.07 -2.53 -9.79
N GLY A 229 -9.08 -1.87 -9.19
CA GLY A 229 -10.45 -2.35 -9.00
C GLY A 229 -10.66 -3.33 -7.84
N GLY A 230 -9.76 -3.36 -6.86
CA GLY A 230 -9.89 -4.24 -5.69
C GLY A 230 -11.20 -4.01 -4.92
N LYS A 231 -11.57 -2.74 -4.69
CA LYS A 231 -12.81 -2.36 -4.00
C LYS A 231 -14.04 -2.57 -4.90
N SER A 232 -13.95 -2.27 -6.20
CA SER A 232 -14.99 -2.63 -7.17
C SER A 232 -15.36 -4.12 -7.11
N LEU A 233 -14.37 -5.01 -7.06
CA LEU A 233 -14.59 -6.47 -6.94
C LEU A 233 -15.24 -6.84 -5.60
N ALA A 234 -14.88 -6.17 -4.50
CA ALA A 234 -15.50 -6.41 -3.19
C ALA A 234 -16.96 -5.97 -3.16
N LEU A 235 -17.27 -4.80 -3.73
CA LEU A 235 -18.64 -4.29 -3.85
C LEU A 235 -19.51 -5.25 -4.67
N ALA A 236 -19.00 -5.73 -5.81
CA ALA A 236 -19.71 -6.67 -6.67
C ALA A 236 -19.96 -8.01 -5.95
N ALA A 237 -18.98 -8.54 -5.21
CA ALA A 237 -19.14 -9.74 -4.40
C ALA A 237 -20.18 -9.59 -3.27
N ARG A 238 -20.46 -8.35 -2.86
CA ARG A 238 -21.52 -8.01 -1.88
C ARG A 238 -22.88 -7.72 -2.54
N GLY A 239 -23.00 -7.95 -3.85
CA GLY A 239 -24.26 -7.88 -4.59
C GLY A 239 -24.58 -6.53 -5.24
N ALA A 240 -23.63 -5.59 -5.29
CA ALA A 240 -23.84 -4.32 -5.98
C ALA A 240 -23.73 -4.46 -7.51
N GLU A 241 -24.52 -3.67 -8.25
CA GLU A 241 -24.26 -3.39 -9.66
C GLU A 241 -23.16 -2.34 -9.73
N VAL A 242 -21.95 -2.78 -10.08
CA VAL A 242 -20.75 -1.92 -9.97
C VAL A 242 -20.40 -1.26 -11.30
N PHE A 243 -20.21 0.05 -11.20
CA PHE A 243 -19.64 0.91 -12.21
C PHE A 243 -18.26 1.39 -11.73
N ALA A 244 -17.26 1.36 -12.59
CA ALA A 244 -15.89 1.75 -12.25
C ALA A 244 -15.44 2.91 -13.14
N HIS A 245 -14.81 3.90 -12.55
CA HIS A 245 -14.20 5.04 -13.22
C HIS A 245 -12.80 5.26 -12.63
N ASP A 246 -11.90 5.79 -13.46
CA ASP A 246 -10.62 6.33 -13.03
C ASP A 246 -10.23 7.45 -13.99
N ALA A 247 -9.60 8.50 -13.48
CA ALA A 247 -9.08 9.60 -14.29
C ALA A 247 -7.95 9.14 -15.21
N ASP A 248 -7.20 8.09 -14.82
CA ASP A 248 -6.27 7.36 -15.68
C ASP A 248 -6.86 5.97 -15.99
N PRO A 249 -7.50 5.77 -17.16
CA PRO A 249 -8.02 4.48 -17.58
C PRO A 249 -6.98 3.36 -17.60
N GLY A 250 -5.69 3.70 -17.74
CA GLY A 250 -4.59 2.73 -17.71
C GLY A 250 -4.46 1.99 -16.38
N ARG A 251 -4.93 2.58 -15.27
CA ARG A 251 -4.94 1.92 -13.94
C ARG A 251 -5.96 0.80 -13.86
N MET A 252 -7.05 0.87 -14.62
CA MET A 252 -8.12 -0.14 -14.68
C MET A 252 -7.84 -1.26 -15.70
N ARG A 253 -6.68 -1.27 -16.36
CA ARG A 253 -6.33 -2.24 -17.42
C ARG A 253 -6.55 -3.70 -17.00
N ASP A 254 -6.23 -4.05 -15.76
CA ASP A 254 -6.30 -5.43 -15.28
C ASP A 254 -7.70 -5.80 -14.75
N LEU A 255 -8.58 -4.81 -14.57
CA LEU A 255 -9.91 -4.99 -13.97
C LEU A 255 -10.80 -5.99 -14.74
N PRO A 256 -10.89 -5.99 -16.09
CA PRO A 256 -11.73 -6.97 -16.80
C PRO A 256 -11.31 -8.42 -16.52
N ALA A 257 -10.00 -8.70 -16.54
CA ALA A 257 -9.48 -10.04 -16.28
C ALA A 257 -9.71 -10.46 -14.82
N ARG A 258 -9.54 -9.55 -13.87
CA ARG A 258 -9.84 -9.80 -12.44
C ARG A 258 -11.32 -10.02 -12.20
N ALA A 259 -12.19 -9.25 -12.85
CA ALA A 259 -13.65 -9.38 -12.74
C ALA A 259 -14.12 -10.74 -13.30
N ALA A 260 -13.62 -11.14 -14.47
CA ALA A 260 -13.89 -12.44 -15.05
C ALA A 260 -13.45 -13.59 -14.12
N ARG A 261 -12.23 -13.49 -13.56
CA ARG A 261 -11.71 -14.46 -12.58
C ARG A 261 -12.58 -14.55 -11.34
N ALA A 262 -13.00 -13.41 -10.78
CA ALA A 262 -13.89 -13.35 -9.62
C ALA A 262 -15.32 -13.81 -9.94
N GLY A 263 -15.73 -13.87 -11.21
CA GLY A 263 -17.08 -14.20 -11.64
C GLY A 263 -18.08 -13.05 -11.52
N VAL A 264 -17.60 -11.81 -11.55
CA VAL A 264 -18.44 -10.61 -11.43
C VAL A 264 -18.38 -9.78 -12.71
N ARG A 265 -19.41 -8.95 -12.93
CA ARG A 265 -19.44 -7.96 -14.01
C ARG A 265 -19.24 -6.57 -13.40
N ILE A 266 -18.37 -5.79 -14.03
CA ILE A 266 -18.10 -4.40 -13.65
C ILE A 266 -18.13 -3.55 -14.92
N ALA A 267 -18.99 -2.53 -14.95
CA ALA A 267 -19.12 -1.63 -16.09
C ALA A 267 -18.10 -0.48 -15.98
N GLN A 268 -17.16 -0.38 -16.90
CA GLN A 268 -16.21 0.74 -16.91
C GLN A 268 -16.81 1.97 -17.58
N LEU A 269 -16.77 3.12 -16.90
CA LEU A 269 -17.35 4.38 -17.34
C LEU A 269 -16.25 5.40 -17.67
N GLN A 270 -16.37 6.00 -18.86
CA GLN A 270 -15.60 7.19 -19.23
C GLN A 270 -16.33 8.48 -18.78
N ALA A 271 -17.66 8.51 -18.90
CA ALA A 271 -18.51 9.62 -18.50
C ALA A 271 -19.51 9.17 -17.43
N VAL A 272 -19.22 9.48 -16.16
CA VAL A 272 -20.01 9.04 -15.00
C VAL A 272 -21.40 9.67 -14.95
N ASP A 273 -21.55 10.91 -15.42
CA ASP A 273 -22.80 11.68 -15.35
C ASP A 273 -23.94 11.03 -16.12
N ARG A 274 -23.62 10.26 -17.17
CA ARG A 274 -24.61 9.55 -18.00
C ARG A 274 -25.21 8.31 -17.32
N ALA A 275 -24.53 7.81 -16.29
CA ALA A 275 -24.96 6.64 -15.54
C ALA A 275 -25.47 7.01 -14.14
N ALA A 276 -25.25 8.24 -13.68
CA ALA A 276 -25.84 8.74 -12.44
C ALA A 276 -27.39 8.73 -12.49
N PRO A 277 -28.07 8.68 -11.33
CA PRO A 277 -27.51 8.69 -9.98
C PRO A 277 -27.18 7.28 -9.43
N PHE A 278 -26.33 7.22 -8.41
CA PHE A 278 -25.89 5.98 -7.75
C PHE A 278 -26.31 5.93 -6.28
N ASP A 279 -26.68 4.76 -5.78
CA ASP A 279 -27.02 4.54 -4.37
C ASP A 279 -25.78 4.66 -3.47
N LEU A 280 -24.61 4.29 -4.00
CA LEU A 280 -23.30 4.43 -3.37
C LEU A 280 -22.31 5.01 -4.37
N VAL A 281 -21.63 6.09 -3.99
CA VAL A 281 -20.44 6.58 -4.68
C VAL A 281 -19.25 6.44 -3.76
N LEU A 282 -18.35 5.51 -4.06
CA LEU A 282 -17.08 5.32 -3.38
C LEU A 282 -15.97 6.11 -4.08
N THR A 283 -15.23 6.88 -3.30
CA THR A 283 -14.08 7.67 -3.75
C THR A 283 -12.84 7.21 -2.98
N ASP A 284 -12.12 6.24 -3.53
CA ASP A 284 -10.79 5.82 -3.06
C ASP A 284 -9.72 6.75 -3.64
N VAL A 285 -9.67 7.97 -3.11
CA VAL A 285 -9.00 9.10 -3.77
C VAL A 285 -7.47 8.97 -3.77
N PRO A 286 -6.78 9.56 -4.77
CA PRO A 286 -5.33 9.71 -4.72
C PRO A 286 -4.89 10.44 -3.44
N CYS A 287 -3.91 9.89 -2.74
CA CYS A 287 -3.38 10.42 -1.48
C CYS A 287 -1.88 10.15 -1.33
N SER A 288 -1.29 10.59 -0.22
CA SER A 288 0.13 10.38 0.11
C SER A 288 0.53 8.91 0.23
N GLY A 289 -0.46 8.02 0.45
CA GLY A 289 -0.26 6.61 0.71
C GLY A 289 0.44 6.33 2.04
N SER A 290 0.47 7.29 2.97
CA SER A 290 1.22 7.21 4.23
C SER A 290 0.88 6.02 5.13
N GLY A 291 -0.34 5.49 5.03
CA GLY A 291 -0.75 4.26 5.71
C GLY A 291 -0.22 2.98 5.09
N SER A 292 0.25 3.04 3.83
CA SER A 292 0.70 1.89 3.04
C SER A 292 2.19 1.93 2.67
N TRP A 293 2.97 2.84 3.27
CA TRP A 293 4.41 2.98 2.98
C TRP A 293 5.22 1.70 3.22
N ARG A 294 4.78 0.79 4.09
CA ARG A 294 5.43 -0.52 4.22
C ARG A 294 5.32 -1.41 2.97
N ARG A 295 4.37 -1.13 2.08
CA ARG A 295 4.20 -1.79 0.78
C ARG A 295 4.86 -0.99 -0.36
N ALA A 296 4.76 0.33 -0.30
CA ALA A 296 5.32 1.26 -1.30
C ALA A 296 6.24 2.31 -0.62
N PRO A 297 7.41 1.90 -0.09
CA PRO A 297 8.25 2.75 0.75
C PRO A 297 8.89 3.92 0.01
N GLU A 298 9.07 3.79 -1.30
CA GLU A 298 9.56 4.89 -2.14
C GLU A 298 8.64 6.13 -2.04
N GLY A 299 7.32 5.93 -1.91
CA GLY A 299 6.35 7.01 -1.79
C GLY A 299 6.64 7.93 -0.59
N LYS A 300 7.15 7.37 0.52
CA LYS A 300 7.54 8.10 1.73
C LYS A 300 8.61 9.15 1.44
N TRP A 301 9.62 8.81 0.65
CA TRP A 301 10.77 9.67 0.39
C TRP A 301 10.59 10.59 -0.81
N ARG A 302 9.68 10.25 -1.73
CA ARG A 302 9.35 11.09 -2.88
C ARG A 302 8.29 12.14 -2.56
N LEU A 303 7.51 11.96 -1.50
CA LEU A 303 6.52 12.94 -1.09
C LEU A 303 7.21 14.25 -0.68
N THR A 304 6.64 15.36 -1.14
CA THR A 304 7.04 16.73 -0.79
C THR A 304 5.81 17.50 -0.32
N ALA A 305 6.02 18.62 0.38
CA ALA A 305 4.93 19.50 0.82
C ALA A 305 4.03 19.93 -0.36
N ASP A 306 4.63 20.37 -1.47
CA ASP A 306 3.87 20.78 -2.66
C ASP A 306 3.08 19.61 -3.29
N MET A 307 3.61 18.39 -3.24
CA MET A 307 2.86 17.20 -3.70
C MET A 307 1.68 16.90 -2.80
N LEU A 308 1.86 16.99 -1.48
CA LEU A 308 0.79 16.80 -0.51
C LEU A 308 -0.33 17.83 -0.71
N GLU A 309 0.02 19.10 -0.89
CA GLU A 309 -0.97 20.16 -1.14
C GLU A 309 -1.75 19.92 -2.44
N ARG A 310 -1.08 19.50 -3.52
CA ARG A 310 -1.77 19.13 -4.77
C ARG A 310 -2.71 17.94 -4.60
N LEU A 311 -2.36 16.97 -3.76
CA LEU A 311 -3.23 15.86 -3.40
C LEU A 311 -4.46 16.36 -2.65
N GLU A 312 -4.30 17.21 -1.63
CA GLU A 312 -5.42 17.82 -0.89
C GLU A 312 -6.39 18.57 -1.83
N GLN A 313 -5.85 19.32 -2.80
CA GLN A 313 -6.66 20.03 -3.80
C GLN A 313 -7.43 19.05 -4.71
N THR A 314 -6.77 17.98 -5.15
CA THR A 314 -7.37 16.93 -5.98
C THR A 314 -8.49 16.20 -5.22
N GLN A 315 -8.26 15.86 -3.95
CA GLN A 315 -9.24 15.20 -3.07
C GLN A 315 -10.49 16.06 -2.91
N ALA A 316 -10.33 17.35 -2.60
CA ALA A 316 -11.44 18.29 -2.50
C ALA A 316 -12.21 18.43 -3.83
N ALA A 317 -11.51 18.46 -4.97
CA ALA A 317 -12.15 18.52 -6.28
C ALA A 317 -12.97 17.26 -6.59
N ILE A 318 -12.46 16.08 -6.24
CA ILE A 318 -13.17 14.81 -6.41
C ILE A 318 -14.45 14.80 -5.57
N LEU A 319 -14.37 15.13 -4.27
CA LEU A 319 -15.54 15.21 -3.38
C LEU A 319 -16.65 16.09 -3.95
N ARG A 320 -16.32 17.29 -4.43
CA ARG A 320 -17.31 18.21 -5.03
C ARG A 320 -17.89 17.67 -6.34
N ARG A 321 -17.09 16.97 -7.15
CA ARG A 321 -17.53 16.40 -8.42
C ARG A 321 -18.41 15.16 -8.23
N THR A 322 -18.18 14.38 -7.19
CA THR A 322 -18.92 13.12 -6.95
C THR A 322 -20.18 13.29 -6.12
N ALA A 323 -20.27 14.32 -5.28
CA ALA A 323 -21.47 14.65 -4.53
C ALA A 323 -22.77 14.66 -5.38
N PRO A 324 -22.86 15.32 -6.55
CA PRO A 324 -24.08 15.33 -7.36
C PRO A 324 -24.39 13.99 -8.05
N LEU A 325 -23.48 13.02 -8.02
CA LEU A 325 -23.69 11.68 -8.61
C LEU A 325 -24.49 10.76 -7.68
N VAL A 326 -24.66 11.15 -6.42
CA VAL A 326 -25.33 10.35 -5.40
C VAL A 326 -26.85 10.52 -5.52
N ALA A 327 -27.58 9.41 -5.52
CA ALA A 327 -29.03 9.41 -5.51
C ALA A 327 -29.59 10.03 -4.23
N PRO A 328 -30.83 10.57 -4.24
CA PRO A 328 -31.52 10.93 -3.02
C PRO A 328 -31.55 9.77 -2.02
N GLY A 329 -31.10 10.01 -0.78
CA GLY A 329 -30.96 8.97 0.25
C GLY A 329 -29.75 8.04 0.11
N GLY A 330 -28.94 8.22 -0.94
CA GLY A 330 -27.69 7.49 -1.18
C GLY A 330 -26.53 7.93 -0.29
N VAL A 331 -25.38 7.31 -0.55
CA VAL A 331 -24.15 7.48 0.25
C VAL A 331 -22.99 7.95 -0.62
N LEU A 332 -22.25 8.95 -0.13
CA LEU A 332 -20.91 9.29 -0.60
C LEU A 332 -19.88 8.73 0.39
N ALA A 333 -19.06 7.78 -0.04
CA ALA A 333 -17.97 7.24 0.75
C ALA A 333 -16.65 7.82 0.28
N TYR A 334 -15.90 8.44 1.20
CA TYR A 334 -14.57 8.97 0.97
C TYR A 334 -13.54 8.10 1.67
N ALA A 335 -12.52 7.67 0.94
CA ALA A 335 -11.55 6.73 1.46
C ALA A 335 -10.12 7.10 1.00
N THR A 336 -9.15 6.95 1.89
CA THR A 336 -7.72 7.13 1.60
C THR A 336 -6.89 6.06 2.30
N CYS A 337 -5.71 5.73 1.76
CA CYS A 337 -4.68 5.01 2.52
C CYS A 337 -3.67 5.97 3.18
N SER A 338 -4.15 7.12 3.69
CA SER A 338 -3.34 8.12 4.40
C SER A 338 -3.56 8.07 5.91
N LEU A 339 -2.49 8.33 6.65
CA LEU A 339 -2.50 8.55 8.09
C LEU A 339 -2.63 10.03 8.47
N LEU A 340 -2.58 10.94 7.49
CA LEU A 340 -2.55 12.39 7.69
C LEU A 340 -3.96 12.96 7.83
N GLU A 341 -4.22 13.66 8.92
CA GLU A 341 -5.50 14.32 9.21
C GLU A 341 -5.93 15.28 8.08
N ARG A 342 -4.95 15.95 7.47
CA ARG A 342 -5.14 16.91 6.36
C ARG A 342 -5.73 16.30 5.09
N GLU A 343 -5.45 15.02 4.84
CA GLU A 343 -6.04 14.26 3.72
C GLU A 343 -7.31 13.51 4.14
N ASN A 344 -7.64 13.51 5.43
CA ASN A 344 -8.70 12.69 6.02
C ASN A 344 -9.81 13.59 6.58
N ALA A 345 -10.00 13.62 7.90
CA ALA A 345 -11.13 14.31 8.50
C ALA A 345 -11.12 15.83 8.25
N ALA A 346 -9.96 16.44 7.97
CA ALA A 346 -9.90 17.84 7.53
C ALA A 346 -10.59 18.07 6.17
N GLN A 347 -10.40 17.15 5.19
CA GLN A 347 -11.09 17.21 3.89
C GLN A 347 -12.61 17.11 4.08
N ILE A 348 -13.03 16.21 4.96
CA ILE A 348 -14.45 15.99 5.24
C ILE A 348 -15.08 17.20 5.91
N ARG A 349 -14.45 17.76 6.95
CA ARG A 349 -14.93 18.98 7.62
C ARG A 349 -15.05 20.15 6.66
N ARG A 350 -14.07 20.32 5.77
CA ARG A 350 -14.11 21.35 4.72
C ARG A 350 -15.27 21.10 3.75
N PHE A 351 -15.42 19.88 3.27
CA PHE A 351 -16.48 19.52 2.34
C PHE A 351 -17.88 19.75 2.91
N THR A 352 -18.15 19.32 4.15
CA THR A 352 -19.48 19.48 4.78
C THR A 352 -19.78 20.94 5.17
N ALA A 353 -18.76 21.77 5.39
CA ALA A 353 -18.94 23.21 5.59
C ALA A 353 -19.23 23.95 4.28
N GLU A 354 -18.62 23.54 3.16
CA GLU A 354 -18.76 24.19 1.86
C GLU A 354 -19.97 23.71 1.06
N VAL A 355 -20.32 22.42 1.16
CA VAL A 355 -21.39 21.78 0.39
C VAL A 355 -22.55 21.44 1.32
N GLY A 356 -23.54 22.32 1.33
CA GLY A 356 -24.72 22.20 2.18
C GLY A 356 -25.47 20.87 1.99
N GLY A 357 -26.19 20.46 3.03
CA GLY A 357 -26.98 19.22 3.03
C GLY A 357 -26.19 17.96 3.39
N TRP A 358 -24.87 17.94 3.22
CA TRP A 358 -24.04 16.79 3.59
C TRP A 358 -23.68 16.77 5.07
N HIS A 359 -23.66 15.57 5.66
CA HIS A 359 -23.16 15.33 7.02
C HIS A 359 -22.43 13.99 7.12
N LEU A 360 -21.47 13.92 8.03
CA LEU A 360 -20.75 12.71 8.38
C LEU A 360 -21.66 11.76 9.16
N ALA A 361 -21.90 10.58 8.62
CA ALA A 361 -22.72 9.54 9.25
C ALA A 361 -21.87 8.50 9.97
N GLN A 362 -20.72 8.11 9.40
CA GLN A 362 -19.78 7.17 10.01
C GLN A 362 -18.35 7.55 9.64
N GLU A 363 -17.42 7.25 10.52
CA GLU A 363 -16.00 7.51 10.35
C GLU A 363 -15.21 6.33 10.90
N HIS A 364 -14.24 5.86 10.12
CA HIS A 364 -13.33 4.78 10.51
C HIS A 364 -11.90 5.18 10.20
N ARG A 365 -11.02 4.88 11.14
CA ARG A 365 -9.58 5.03 10.98
C ARG A 365 -8.91 3.73 11.37
N PHE A 366 -8.03 3.27 10.49
CA PHE A 366 -7.20 2.10 10.66
C PHE A 366 -5.74 2.53 10.61
N THR A 367 -4.92 1.83 11.37
CA THR A 367 -3.47 2.00 11.43
C THR A 367 -2.80 0.63 11.28
N PRO A 368 -1.49 0.60 11.01
CA PRO A 368 -0.70 -0.63 11.09
C PRO A 368 -0.83 -1.42 12.41
N ARG A 369 -1.24 -0.77 13.51
CA ARG A 369 -1.45 -1.44 14.80
C ARG A 369 -2.67 -2.35 14.81
N ASP A 370 -3.66 -2.05 13.97
CA ASP A 370 -4.92 -2.81 13.90
C ASP A 370 -4.77 -4.12 13.12
N GLY A 371 -3.58 -4.38 12.57
CA GLY A 371 -3.25 -5.60 11.82
C GLY A 371 -3.40 -5.47 10.30
N GLY A 372 -3.83 -4.31 9.79
CA GLY A 372 -3.93 -3.98 8.36
C GLY A 372 -2.97 -2.86 7.99
N ASP A 373 -3.10 -2.26 6.81
CA ASP A 373 -2.45 -0.98 6.51
C ASP A 373 -3.21 0.19 7.15
N GLY A 374 -2.60 1.37 7.15
CA GLY A 374 -3.30 2.59 7.50
C GLY A 374 -4.35 2.97 6.46
N PHE A 375 -5.55 3.27 6.91
CA PHE A 375 -6.68 3.62 6.05
C PHE A 375 -7.66 4.56 6.76
N TYR A 376 -8.37 5.37 5.99
CA TYR A 376 -9.44 6.24 6.45
C TYR A 376 -10.70 6.03 5.61
N LEU A 377 -11.86 6.02 6.26
CA LEU A 377 -13.17 6.01 5.61
C LEU A 377 -14.09 7.01 6.30
N ALA A 378 -14.71 7.89 5.50
CA ALA A 378 -15.83 8.71 5.90
C ALA A 378 -17.05 8.37 5.04
N VAL A 379 -18.17 8.07 5.70
CA VAL A 379 -19.46 7.79 5.07
C VAL A 379 -20.34 9.02 5.25
N LEU A 380 -20.67 9.68 4.15
CA LEU A 380 -21.45 10.90 4.11
C LEU A 380 -22.85 10.63 3.58
N ARG A 381 -23.84 11.32 4.17
CA ARG A 381 -25.23 11.30 3.70
C ARG A 381 -25.72 12.72 3.45
N HIS A 382 -26.59 12.86 2.47
CA HIS A 382 -27.31 14.10 2.22
C HIS A 382 -28.60 14.12 3.05
N LYS A 383 -28.86 15.23 3.75
CA LYS A 383 -30.15 15.46 4.40
C LYS A 383 -31.24 15.52 3.32
N PRO A 384 -32.38 14.85 3.49
CA PRO A 384 -33.46 14.86 2.50
C PRO A 384 -33.94 16.27 2.15
#